data_AF-A0AAE1NRQ9-F1
#
_entry.id   AF-A0AAE1NRQ9-F1
#
_cell.length_a   1.000
_cell.length_b   1.000
_cell.length_c   1.000
_cell.angle_alpha   90.00
_cell.angle_beta   90.00
_cell.angle_gamma   90.00
#
_symmetry.space_group_name_H-M   'P 1'
#
loop_
_entity.id
_entity.type
_entity.pdbx_description
1 polymer ?
#
loop_
_entity_poly.entity_id
_entity_poly.type
_entity_poly.pdbx_seq_one_letter_code
_entity_poly.pdbx_strand_id
1 'polypeptide(L)'
;MSCVLESSLAIPPPRHHLTATNPTPGIRDPKFLNLPFLQTFVTVHVEPESCTTTTDGLIGVCSSSLDCSNQGGRSDGTCSNGFGVCCLYEKKCGDTIRTNSTYLVNKEYPDTFNDIDNCQYSIYKVNNEVCQLRLDFETLRLLGPDNTTSCTQDTFSFVGTAGANPTVICGDNTDHHMYLDLGAGNGGARVNIATTTRNFTRSWRIRVTQIPCSSSSRAPPNCLQYHTEYSGTIRSYNYQNTSGLHQLGGQQYTTCIRTREGFCGIKYMSEHFSLTKEGDAQNSPTSGDQDCDEDFVLIPTVDKNGAVTKKDRYCGSGFNELITYSKPFEVRLTTDSVEPSNDQENRGYSLRYTQIPC
;
A
#
# COMPACT_ATOMS: atom_id res chain seq x y z
N MET A 1 14.44 -32.72 -46.17
CA MET A 1 14.28 -32.39 -47.60
C MET A 1 14.45 -30.89 -47.73
N SER A 2 15.19 -30.39 -48.73
CA SER A 2 15.78 -29.03 -48.67
C SER A 2 15.28 -28.12 -49.80
N CYS A 3 14.93 -26.86 -49.46
CA CYS A 3 14.94 -25.61 -50.26
C CYS A 3 14.56 -24.48 -49.26
N VAL A 4 15.24 -23.34 -49.04
CA VAL A 4 16.30 -22.55 -49.72
C VAL A 4 15.81 -21.50 -50.74
N LEU A 5 15.74 -20.24 -50.27
CA LEU A 5 15.75 -18.95 -51.01
C LEU A 5 14.53 -18.66 -51.94
N GLU A 6 14.16 -17.41 -52.30
CA GLU A 6 14.84 -16.11 -52.11
C GLU A 6 13.88 -14.90 -51.89
N SER A 7 14.44 -13.91 -51.18
CA SER A 7 14.11 -12.50 -50.87
C SER A 7 13.08 -11.62 -51.63
N SER A 8 12.56 -10.61 -50.90
CA SER A 8 12.37 -9.22 -51.38
C SER A 8 12.43 -8.21 -50.20
N LEU A 9 12.90 -6.98 -50.44
CA LEU A 9 12.80 -5.83 -49.51
C LEU A 9 11.49 -5.03 -49.83
N ALA A 10 11.04 -3.97 -49.15
CA ALA A 10 11.50 -3.10 -48.04
C ALA A 10 10.23 -2.60 -47.26
N ILE A 11 10.12 -1.54 -46.41
CA ILE A 11 10.96 -0.40 -45.96
C ILE A 11 10.55 -0.05 -44.49
N PRO A 12 11.47 0.33 -43.56
CA PRO A 12 11.12 0.84 -42.22
C PRO A 12 11.03 2.39 -42.14
N PRO A 13 10.33 2.97 -41.12
CA PRO A 13 10.17 4.42 -40.96
C PRO A 13 11.45 5.13 -40.45
N PRO A 14 11.56 6.48 -40.64
CA PRO A 14 12.81 7.21 -40.43
C PRO A 14 13.17 7.47 -38.97
N ARG A 15 14.47 7.36 -38.64
CA ARG A 15 15.07 7.94 -37.43
C ARG A 15 15.44 9.41 -37.68
N HIS A 16 15.06 10.30 -36.77
CA HIS A 16 15.65 11.64 -36.73
C HIS A 16 17.05 11.58 -36.08
N HIS A 17 18.09 11.80 -36.89
CA HIS A 17 19.42 12.13 -36.37
C HIS A 17 19.53 13.65 -36.14
N LEU A 18 19.83 14.05 -34.91
CA LEU A 18 20.26 15.42 -34.60
C LEU A 18 21.78 15.46 -34.54
N THR A 19 22.42 15.98 -35.58
CA THR A 19 23.87 16.25 -35.61
C THR A 19 24.15 17.64 -35.05
N ALA A 20 24.83 17.72 -33.91
CA ALA A 20 25.27 18.99 -33.33
C ALA A 20 26.47 19.55 -34.11
N THR A 21 26.33 20.75 -34.68
CA THR A 21 27.41 21.51 -35.32
C THR A 21 27.84 22.67 -34.43
N ASN A 22 29.12 22.73 -34.05
CA ASN A 22 29.67 23.85 -33.27
C ASN A 22 29.61 25.17 -34.08
N PRO A 23 29.11 26.28 -33.51
CA PRO A 23 29.16 27.58 -34.15
C PRO A 23 30.54 28.22 -34.00
N THR A 24 31.11 28.70 -35.11
CA THR A 24 32.27 29.60 -35.12
C THR A 24 31.89 31.01 -34.64
N PRO A 25 32.78 31.77 -33.97
CA PRO A 25 32.45 33.07 -33.40
C PRO A 25 32.26 34.15 -34.48
N GLY A 26 31.00 34.54 -34.72
CA GLY A 26 30.63 35.69 -35.54
C GLY A 26 30.74 37.02 -34.78
N ILE A 27 31.01 38.10 -35.51
CA ILE A 27 31.18 39.46 -34.97
C ILE A 27 29.83 40.03 -34.48
N ARG A 28 29.86 40.84 -33.41
CA ARG A 28 28.66 41.48 -32.84
C ARG A 28 28.31 42.78 -33.59
N ASP A 29 27.13 42.82 -34.20
CA ASP A 29 26.47 44.07 -34.63
C ASP A 29 25.42 44.52 -33.60
N PRO A 30 25.53 45.74 -33.02
CA PRO A 30 24.63 46.19 -31.97
C PRO A 30 23.46 47.04 -32.50
N LYS A 31 22.34 46.41 -32.88
CA LYS A 31 20.96 46.98 -32.92
C LYS A 31 19.92 45.94 -33.38
N PHE A 32 19.28 45.24 -32.44
CA PHE A 32 17.88 44.80 -32.60
C PHE A 32 17.16 44.90 -31.25
N LEU A 33 15.86 45.19 -31.29
CA LEU A 33 15.12 45.74 -30.15
C LEU A 33 14.67 44.66 -29.15
N ASN A 34 14.46 45.10 -27.91
CA ASN A 34 13.78 44.31 -26.88
C ASN A 34 12.39 43.86 -27.37
N LEU A 35 12.15 42.56 -27.34
CA LEU A 35 10.82 41.96 -27.28
C LEU A 35 10.78 41.08 -26.02
N PRO A 36 9.88 41.36 -25.05
CA PRO A 36 9.75 40.52 -23.87
C PRO A 36 9.03 39.22 -24.28
N PHE A 37 9.83 38.21 -24.65
CA PHE A 37 9.33 36.86 -24.87
C PHE A 37 8.90 36.30 -23.51
N LEU A 38 7.63 36.47 -23.15
CA LEU A 38 7.02 35.76 -22.03
C LEU A 38 7.01 34.27 -22.41
N GLN A 39 8.07 33.57 -22.02
CA GLN A 39 8.03 32.13 -21.91
C GLN A 39 7.00 31.80 -20.82
N THR A 40 5.82 31.38 -21.26
CA THR A 40 4.86 30.69 -20.41
C THR A 40 5.51 29.38 -19.98
N PHE A 41 6.18 29.42 -18.82
CA PHE A 41 6.69 28.23 -18.14
C PHE A 41 5.49 27.34 -17.79
N VAL A 42 5.19 26.40 -18.68
CA VAL A 42 4.27 25.30 -18.38
C VAL A 42 4.99 24.43 -17.36
N THR A 43 4.62 24.58 -16.08
CA THR A 43 5.16 23.77 -14.99
C THR A 43 4.66 22.34 -15.13
N VAL A 44 5.33 21.56 -15.98
CA VAL A 44 5.12 20.11 -16.07
C VAL A 44 5.64 19.51 -14.76
N HIS A 45 4.72 19.21 -13.84
CA HIS A 45 5.03 18.43 -12.66
C HIS A 45 5.32 16.98 -13.08
N VAL A 46 6.58 16.73 -13.41
CA VAL A 46 7.12 15.37 -13.55
C VAL A 46 7.21 14.77 -12.15
N GLU A 47 6.47 13.69 -11.88
CA GLU A 47 6.69 12.89 -10.67
C GLU A 47 8.13 12.34 -10.70
N PRO A 48 8.92 12.50 -9.62
CA PRO A 48 10.35 12.22 -9.67
C PRO A 48 10.63 10.72 -9.90
N GLU A 49 11.53 10.42 -10.82
CA GLU A 49 11.90 9.06 -11.26
C GLU A 49 12.23 8.16 -10.06
N SER A 50 11.48 7.07 -9.88
CA SER A 50 11.78 6.08 -8.84
C SER A 50 12.96 5.20 -9.26
N CYS A 51 13.79 4.79 -8.31
CA CYS A 51 14.97 3.98 -8.53
C CYS A 51 15.12 2.93 -7.43
N THR A 52 15.98 1.93 -7.64
CA THR A 52 16.28 0.88 -6.66
C THR A 52 17.69 1.06 -6.12
N THR A 53 17.86 0.99 -4.80
CA THR A 53 19.17 1.06 -4.14
C THR A 53 20.02 -0.18 -4.45
N THR A 54 21.34 -0.03 -4.47
CA THR A 54 22.26 -1.13 -4.77
C THR A 54 22.63 -2.00 -3.58
N THR A 55 22.53 -1.50 -2.34
CA THR A 55 22.88 -2.25 -1.13
C THR A 55 21.76 -3.14 -0.61
N ASP A 56 20.53 -2.60 -0.53
CA ASP A 56 19.40 -3.20 0.19
C ASP A 56 18.11 -3.34 -0.65
N GLY A 57 18.13 -2.97 -1.94
CA GLY A 57 17.02 -3.19 -2.87
C GLY A 57 15.78 -2.32 -2.64
N LEU A 58 15.90 -1.28 -1.82
CA LEU A 58 14.82 -0.36 -1.46
C LEU A 58 14.50 0.61 -2.61
N ILE A 59 13.27 1.13 -2.62
CA ILE A 59 12.82 2.06 -3.66
C ILE A 59 13.09 3.50 -3.20
N GLY A 60 14.14 4.09 -3.74
CA GLY A 60 14.51 5.49 -3.57
C GLY A 60 13.96 6.41 -4.65
N VAL A 61 14.39 7.67 -4.58
CA VAL A 61 14.03 8.75 -5.51
C VAL A 61 15.29 9.21 -6.26
N CYS A 62 15.23 9.25 -7.58
CA CYS A 62 16.33 9.74 -8.40
C CYS A 62 16.49 11.25 -8.22
N SER A 63 17.70 11.70 -7.87
CA SER A 63 17.99 13.10 -7.59
C SER A 63 19.47 13.44 -7.81
N SER A 64 19.83 14.73 -7.74
CA SER A 64 21.25 15.09 -7.68
C SER A 64 21.84 14.68 -6.31
N SER A 65 23.12 14.33 -6.27
CA SER A 65 23.80 13.98 -5.01
C SER A 65 23.74 15.13 -3.99
N LEU A 66 23.77 16.37 -4.46
CA LEU A 66 23.64 17.56 -3.62
C LEU A 66 22.24 17.64 -2.99
N ASP A 67 21.18 17.51 -3.78
CA ASP A 67 19.79 17.56 -3.28
C ASP A 67 19.48 16.41 -2.31
N CYS A 68 20.02 15.21 -2.60
CA CYS A 68 19.95 14.07 -1.71
C CYS A 68 20.57 14.39 -0.34
N SER A 69 21.81 14.89 -0.32
CA SER A 69 22.49 15.27 0.93
C SER A 69 21.81 16.43 1.67
N ASN A 70 21.33 17.45 0.96
CA ASN A 70 20.68 18.64 1.54
C ASN A 70 19.35 18.29 2.22
N GLN A 71 18.65 17.26 1.73
CA GLN A 71 17.42 16.74 2.33
C GLN A 71 17.66 15.64 3.38
N GLY A 72 18.93 15.34 3.70
CA GLY A 72 19.31 14.31 4.67
C GLY A 72 18.94 12.89 4.24
N GLY A 73 19.12 12.59 2.95
CA GLY A 73 18.97 11.25 2.37
C GLY A 73 20.32 10.56 2.11
N ARG A 74 20.27 9.23 1.98
CA ARG A 74 21.41 8.35 1.69
C ARG A 74 21.50 8.12 0.18
N SER A 75 22.65 8.41 -0.43
CA SER A 75 22.91 8.06 -1.83
C SER A 75 23.35 6.60 -1.95
N ASP A 76 22.66 5.78 -2.74
CA ASP A 76 22.92 4.34 -2.85
C ASP A 76 22.62 3.86 -4.28
N GLY A 77 23.64 3.80 -5.14
CA GLY A 77 23.49 3.51 -6.56
C GLY A 77 23.24 4.75 -7.44
N THR A 78 23.07 4.54 -8.74
CA THR A 78 22.89 5.61 -9.75
C THR A 78 21.61 5.42 -10.54
N CYS A 79 21.08 6.53 -11.08
CA CYS A 79 19.82 6.60 -11.83
C CYS A 79 19.93 7.60 -12.99
N SER A 80 18.88 7.71 -13.82
CA SER A 80 18.86 8.58 -15.01
C SER A 80 20.16 8.50 -15.85
N ASN A 81 20.53 7.27 -16.24
CA ASN A 81 21.76 6.94 -16.99
C ASN A 81 23.09 7.41 -16.35
N GLY A 82 23.13 7.59 -15.02
CA GLY A 82 24.33 8.00 -14.28
C GLY A 82 24.44 9.50 -14.01
N PHE A 83 23.45 10.30 -14.43
CA PHE A 83 23.40 11.74 -14.09
C PHE A 83 22.81 12.01 -12.69
N GLY A 84 22.14 11.03 -12.07
CA GLY A 84 21.60 11.12 -10.71
C GLY A 84 22.07 9.98 -9.81
N VAL A 85 21.91 10.19 -8.50
CA VAL A 85 22.02 9.14 -7.48
C VAL A 85 20.64 8.63 -7.11
N CYS A 86 20.53 7.34 -6.77
CA CYS A 86 19.32 6.88 -6.10
C CYS A 86 19.36 7.32 -4.63
N CYS A 87 18.41 8.15 -4.22
CA CYS A 87 18.37 8.72 -2.88
C CYS A 87 17.31 8.06 -2.02
N LEU A 88 17.71 7.56 -0.86
CA LEU A 88 16.84 6.95 0.13
C LEU A 88 16.64 7.91 1.32
N TYR A 89 15.38 8.20 1.66
CA TYR A 89 15.06 9.00 2.84
C TYR A 89 14.63 8.09 3.99
N GLU A 90 15.50 7.93 4.98
CA GLU A 90 15.21 7.19 6.21
C GLU A 90 14.97 8.19 7.35
N LYS A 91 13.99 7.89 8.23
CA LYS A 91 13.62 8.69 9.39
C LYS A 91 13.38 7.80 10.60
N LYS A 92 14.02 8.16 11.71
CA LYS A 92 14.01 7.42 12.98
C LYS A 92 12.94 7.97 13.92
N CYS A 93 12.75 7.28 15.03
CA CYS A 93 11.73 7.61 16.00
C CYS A 93 11.79 9.08 16.47
N GLY A 94 10.66 9.79 16.41
CA GLY A 94 10.55 11.22 16.75
C GLY A 94 10.72 12.18 15.57
N ASP A 95 11.17 11.70 14.40
CA ASP A 95 11.44 12.56 13.24
C ASP A 95 10.19 13.19 12.59
N THR A 96 10.46 14.25 11.83
CA THR A 96 9.48 14.91 10.96
C THR A 96 9.76 14.59 9.49
N ILE A 97 8.73 14.11 8.79
CA ILE A 97 8.77 13.77 7.36
C ILE A 97 8.25 14.98 6.58
N ARG A 98 9.05 15.45 5.60
CA ARG A 98 8.72 16.54 4.66
C ARG A 98 8.98 16.17 3.20
N THR A 99 9.28 14.90 2.96
CA THR A 99 9.75 14.31 1.70
C THR A 99 8.80 13.17 1.31
N ASN A 100 8.60 12.95 0.00
CA ASN A 100 7.86 11.78 -0.47
C ASN A 100 8.78 10.54 -0.50
N SER A 101 8.23 9.32 -0.55
CA SER A 101 8.97 8.05 -0.48
C SER A 101 9.99 8.01 0.67
N THR A 102 9.50 8.24 1.89
CA THR A 102 10.34 8.24 3.11
C THR A 102 10.02 7.03 3.98
N TYR A 103 11.07 6.37 4.47
CA TYR A 103 11.01 5.17 5.29
C TYR A 103 11.01 5.51 6.77
N LEU A 104 9.98 5.09 7.50
CA LEU A 104 9.93 5.12 8.97
C LEU A 104 10.59 3.85 9.49
N VAL A 105 11.67 3.99 10.26
CA VAL A 105 12.45 2.86 10.78
C VAL A 105 12.63 2.95 12.29
N ASN A 106 12.77 1.81 12.97
CA ASN A 106 13.01 1.81 14.41
C ASN A 106 14.33 2.53 14.77
N LYS A 107 14.42 2.96 16.01
CA LYS A 107 15.48 3.84 16.53
C LYS A 107 16.88 3.21 16.40
N GLU A 108 16.96 1.90 16.49
CA GLU A 108 18.14 1.04 16.41
C GLU A 108 18.42 0.55 14.99
N TYR A 109 17.51 0.78 14.02
CA TYR A 109 17.62 0.27 12.65
C TYR A 109 19.01 0.54 12.05
N PRO A 110 19.67 -0.46 11.44
CA PRO A 110 19.12 -1.74 10.97
C PRO A 110 18.84 -2.82 12.03
N ASP A 111 19.26 -2.63 13.29
CA ASP A 111 19.04 -3.61 14.36
C ASP A 111 17.60 -3.61 14.92
N THR A 112 17.19 -4.71 15.55
CA THR A 112 15.85 -4.90 16.13
C THR A 112 15.63 -4.12 17.44
N PHE A 113 14.41 -3.65 17.66
CA PHE A 113 14.01 -2.95 18.89
C PHE A 113 13.45 -3.87 19.97
N ASN A 114 13.86 -3.67 21.23
CA ASN A 114 13.51 -4.51 22.38
C ASN A 114 13.24 -3.68 23.67
N ASP A 115 12.90 -2.39 23.58
CA ASP A 115 12.60 -1.54 24.75
C ASP A 115 11.12 -1.08 24.77
N ILE A 116 10.79 -0.20 25.72
CA ILE A 116 9.51 0.46 25.95
C ILE A 116 9.65 1.91 25.44
N ASP A 117 8.92 2.26 24.38
CA ASP A 117 8.88 3.61 23.81
C ASP A 117 7.47 3.92 23.25
N ASN A 118 7.12 5.20 23.18
CA ASN A 118 5.90 5.72 22.53
C ASN A 118 6.33 6.52 21.30
N CYS A 119 6.64 5.79 20.24
CA CYS A 119 7.31 6.32 19.08
C CYS A 119 6.36 7.07 18.14
N GLN A 120 6.59 8.35 17.87
CA GLN A 120 5.75 9.16 16.97
C GLN A 120 6.56 9.68 15.77
N TYR A 121 5.99 9.56 14.57
CA TYR A 121 6.49 10.17 13.34
C TYR A 121 5.51 11.26 12.87
N SER A 122 6.01 12.47 12.60
CA SER A 122 5.17 13.59 12.15
C SER A 122 5.27 13.80 10.65
N ILE A 123 4.23 13.42 9.90
CA ILE A 123 4.21 13.48 8.43
C ILE A 123 3.52 14.78 7.99
N TYR A 124 4.26 15.67 7.32
CA TYR A 124 3.68 16.82 6.62
C TYR A 124 3.50 16.49 5.14
N LYS A 125 2.43 17.05 4.55
CA LYS A 125 2.23 16.98 3.10
C LYS A 125 3.35 17.72 2.36
N VAL A 126 3.85 17.16 1.27
CA VAL A 126 4.86 17.84 0.41
C VAL A 126 4.28 19.06 -0.32
N ASN A 127 2.99 19.04 -0.64
CA ASN A 127 2.23 20.18 -1.16
C ASN A 127 0.75 20.08 -0.72
N ASN A 128 -0.06 21.09 -1.05
CA ASN A 128 -1.49 21.13 -0.76
C ASN A 128 -2.35 20.21 -1.67
N GLU A 129 -1.74 19.56 -2.67
CA GLU A 129 -2.40 18.63 -3.60
C GLU A 129 -2.34 17.18 -3.13
N VAL A 130 -1.61 16.85 -2.07
CA VAL A 130 -1.63 15.51 -1.45
C VAL A 130 -2.98 15.28 -0.75
N CYS A 131 -3.74 14.31 -1.26
CA CYS A 131 -5.02 13.89 -0.69
C CYS A 131 -4.94 12.67 0.22
N GLN A 132 -3.91 11.83 0.08
CA GLN A 132 -3.89 10.48 0.64
C GLN A 132 -2.44 10.03 0.89
N LEU A 133 -2.24 9.16 1.89
CA LEU A 133 -1.00 8.40 2.08
C LEU A 133 -1.25 6.95 1.70
N ARG A 134 -0.21 6.31 1.17
CA ARG A 134 -0.01 4.86 1.20
C ARG A 134 1.16 4.56 2.13
N LEU A 135 0.96 3.66 3.08
CA LEU A 135 1.99 3.08 3.92
C LEU A 135 2.23 1.65 3.46
N ASP A 136 3.44 1.31 3.04
CA ASP A 136 3.84 -0.05 2.71
C ASP A 136 4.68 -0.64 3.85
N PHE A 137 4.22 -1.73 4.46
CA PHE A 137 4.84 -2.38 5.62
C PHE A 137 5.86 -3.43 5.18
N GLU A 138 6.98 -3.00 4.57
CA GLU A 138 8.09 -3.91 4.21
C GLU A 138 8.62 -4.70 5.41
N THR A 139 8.48 -4.16 6.61
CA THR A 139 8.41 -4.93 7.85
C THR A 139 7.54 -4.17 8.84
N LEU A 140 6.61 -4.85 9.51
CA LEU A 140 5.93 -4.31 10.69
C LEU A 140 5.66 -5.45 11.68
N ARG A 141 6.67 -5.77 12.48
CA ARG A 141 6.64 -6.83 13.48
C ARG A 141 6.59 -6.23 14.87
N LEU A 142 5.39 -6.21 15.43
CA LEU A 142 5.10 -5.88 16.83
C LEU A 142 4.68 -7.15 17.59
N LEU A 143 4.54 -7.04 18.91
CA LEU A 143 3.89 -8.09 19.71
C LEU A 143 2.41 -8.18 19.31
N GLY A 144 1.88 -9.41 19.28
CA GLY A 144 0.50 -9.69 18.92
C GLY A 144 -0.54 -9.17 19.91
N PRO A 145 -1.82 -9.39 19.63
CA PRO A 145 -2.88 -9.14 20.59
C PRO A 145 -2.78 -10.07 21.81
N ASP A 146 -3.52 -9.74 22.86
CA ASP A 146 -3.80 -10.67 23.95
C ASP A 146 -4.90 -11.70 23.57
N ASN A 147 -5.29 -12.53 24.52
CA ASN A 147 -6.31 -13.58 24.36
C ASN A 147 -7.76 -13.05 24.22
N THR A 148 -7.95 -11.74 24.06
CA THR A 148 -9.22 -11.07 23.73
C THR A 148 -9.12 -10.29 22.42
N THR A 149 -8.21 -10.74 21.52
CA THR A 149 -7.79 -10.11 20.25
C THR A 149 -7.44 -8.63 20.34
N SER A 150 -7.14 -8.13 21.54
CA SER A 150 -6.92 -6.73 21.82
C SER A 150 -5.43 -6.36 21.80
N CYS A 151 -5.09 -5.27 21.12
CA CYS A 151 -3.73 -4.74 21.03
C CYS A 151 -3.36 -3.96 22.30
N THR A 152 -3.24 -4.63 23.44
CA THR A 152 -3.01 -4.00 24.75
C THR A 152 -1.54 -3.71 25.07
N GLN A 153 -0.59 -4.47 24.50
CA GLN A 153 0.83 -4.36 24.83
C GLN A 153 1.66 -3.58 23.81
N ASP A 154 1.49 -3.86 22.52
CA ASP A 154 2.05 -3.06 21.43
C ASP A 154 0.91 -2.53 20.56
N THR A 155 1.10 -1.35 19.98
CA THR A 155 0.12 -0.74 19.08
C THR A 155 0.82 -0.04 17.92
N PHE A 156 0.29 -0.20 16.72
CA PHE A 156 0.46 0.72 15.60
C PHE A 156 -0.85 1.50 15.42
N SER A 157 -0.76 2.82 15.34
CA SER A 157 -1.90 3.72 15.21
C SER A 157 -1.62 4.87 14.25
N PHE A 158 -2.68 5.40 13.65
CA PHE A 158 -2.61 6.53 12.73
C PHE A 158 -3.56 7.66 13.16
N VAL A 159 -3.12 8.90 12.99
CA VAL A 159 -3.94 10.10 13.23
C VAL A 159 -3.77 11.06 12.05
N GLY A 160 -4.72 11.00 11.11
CA GLY A 160 -4.83 11.89 9.96
C GLY A 160 -5.59 13.19 10.25
N THR A 161 -5.67 14.04 9.23
CA THR A 161 -6.42 15.32 9.25
C THR A 161 -7.79 15.24 8.55
N ALA A 162 -8.12 14.10 7.93
CA ALA A 162 -9.40 13.84 7.28
C ALA A 162 -9.70 12.33 7.27
N GLY A 163 -10.92 11.96 6.86
CA GLY A 163 -11.39 10.57 6.87
C GLY A 163 -11.63 10.04 8.29
N ALA A 164 -11.94 8.74 8.38
CA ALA A 164 -11.83 8.00 9.62
C ALA A 164 -10.39 7.49 9.78
N ASN A 165 -9.83 7.56 10.99
CA ASN A 165 -8.60 6.82 11.30
C ASN A 165 -8.94 5.32 11.37
N PRO A 166 -8.05 4.41 10.91
CA PRO A 166 -8.25 2.98 11.07
C PRO A 166 -8.21 2.59 12.56
N THR A 167 -8.82 1.44 12.89
CA THR A 167 -8.60 0.79 14.19
C THR A 167 -7.10 0.53 14.39
N VAL A 168 -6.66 0.54 15.66
CA VAL A 168 -5.32 0.11 16.06
C VAL A 168 -5.07 -1.32 15.58
N ILE A 169 -3.84 -1.59 15.14
CA ILE A 169 -3.35 -2.95 14.81
C ILE A 169 -2.05 -3.25 15.56
N CYS A 170 -1.71 -4.53 15.66
CA CYS A 170 -0.51 -5.05 16.33
C CYS A 170 -0.11 -6.39 15.70
N GLY A 171 0.90 -7.06 16.26
CA GLY A 171 1.44 -8.31 15.72
C GLY A 171 2.26 -8.13 14.44
N ASP A 172 2.30 -9.15 13.58
CA ASP A 172 3.11 -9.16 12.36
C ASP A 172 2.27 -8.80 11.12
N ASN A 173 2.55 -7.63 10.57
CA ASN A 173 1.85 -7.01 9.44
C ASN A 173 2.82 -6.77 8.27
N THR A 174 3.92 -7.51 8.23
CA THR A 174 4.87 -7.52 7.11
C THR A 174 4.16 -7.86 5.79
N ASP A 175 4.63 -7.27 4.69
CA ASP A 175 4.06 -7.37 3.32
C ASP A 175 2.59 -6.89 3.17
N HIS A 176 2.05 -6.16 4.15
CA HIS A 176 0.75 -5.48 4.04
C HIS A 176 0.92 -3.98 3.72
N HIS A 177 -0.19 -3.31 3.40
CA HIS A 177 -0.22 -1.86 3.19
C HIS A 177 -1.51 -1.22 3.73
N MET A 178 -1.46 0.09 3.97
CA MET A 178 -2.60 0.93 4.35
C MET A 178 -2.73 2.16 3.46
N TYR A 179 -3.93 2.44 2.99
CA TYR A 179 -4.33 3.68 2.31
C TYR A 179 -5.13 4.57 3.27
N LEU A 180 -4.73 5.83 3.40
CA LEU A 180 -5.16 6.72 4.50
C LEU A 180 -5.42 8.13 3.96
N ASP A 181 -6.66 8.62 3.99
CA ASP A 181 -7.00 9.95 3.47
C ASP A 181 -6.47 11.08 4.37
N LEU A 182 -6.04 12.19 3.74
CA LEU A 182 -5.61 13.44 4.39
C LEU A 182 -6.43 14.67 3.92
N GLY A 183 -7.37 14.49 2.99
CA GLY A 183 -8.12 15.56 2.33
C GLY A 183 -7.24 16.48 1.47
N ALA A 184 -7.83 17.45 0.78
CA ALA A 184 -7.06 18.49 0.08
C ALA A 184 -6.56 19.58 1.05
N GLY A 185 -5.58 20.39 0.63
CA GLY A 185 -5.11 21.55 1.41
C GLY A 185 -4.03 21.22 2.45
N ASN A 186 -3.61 22.25 3.20
CA ASN A 186 -2.54 22.15 4.18
C ASN A 186 -2.91 21.18 5.32
N GLY A 187 -1.94 20.38 5.76
CA GLY A 187 -2.14 19.40 6.84
C GLY A 187 -1.02 18.38 6.91
N GLY A 188 -1.34 17.23 7.48
CA GLY A 188 -0.41 16.15 7.74
C GLY A 188 -1.07 15.01 8.51
N ALA A 189 -0.25 14.13 9.07
CA ALA A 189 -0.67 13.04 9.92
C ALA A 189 0.42 12.63 10.92
N ARG A 190 0.06 11.74 11.84
CA ARG A 190 0.99 11.04 12.73
C ARG A 190 0.84 9.53 12.55
N VAL A 191 1.98 8.85 12.52
CA VAL A 191 2.07 7.41 12.77
C VAL A 191 2.64 7.25 14.17
N ASN A 192 1.98 6.50 15.04
CA ASN A 192 2.48 6.20 16.39
C ASN A 192 2.63 4.69 16.58
N ILE A 193 3.78 4.27 17.11
CA ILE A 193 4.09 2.89 17.50
C ILE A 193 4.41 2.91 19.00
N ALA A 194 3.48 2.46 19.84
CA ALA A 194 3.70 2.34 21.28
C ALA A 194 3.98 0.89 21.67
N THR A 195 4.86 0.70 22.65
CA THR A 195 5.43 -0.59 23.05
C THR A 195 5.61 -0.65 24.56
N THR A 196 5.24 -1.75 25.22
CA THR A 196 5.16 -1.80 26.71
C THR A 196 5.97 -2.90 27.39
N THR A 197 6.64 -3.78 26.63
CA THR A 197 7.44 -4.89 27.19
C THR A 197 8.81 -5.03 26.53
N ARG A 198 9.81 -5.39 27.34
CA ARG A 198 11.20 -5.65 26.88
C ARG A 198 11.44 -7.06 26.36
N ASN A 199 10.49 -7.97 26.58
CA ASN A 199 10.64 -9.40 26.28
C ASN A 199 10.12 -9.79 24.89
N PHE A 200 10.17 -8.87 23.91
CA PHE A 200 9.76 -9.14 22.53
C PHE A 200 10.61 -8.35 21.53
N THR A 201 11.03 -9.03 20.46
CA THR A 201 11.93 -8.50 19.44
C THR A 201 11.15 -7.96 18.24
N ARG A 202 11.20 -6.64 18.10
CA ARG A 202 10.42 -5.86 17.13
C ARG A 202 11.29 -5.39 15.98
N SER A 203 10.65 -5.16 14.85
CA SER A 203 11.25 -4.46 13.71
C SER A 203 10.15 -3.74 12.95
N TRP A 204 10.44 -2.53 12.46
CA TRP A 204 9.59 -1.91 11.47
C TRP A 204 10.40 -1.11 10.45
N ARG A 205 10.00 -1.24 9.19
CA ARG A 205 10.41 -0.41 8.07
C ARG A 205 9.17 -0.15 7.22
N ILE A 206 8.65 1.07 7.31
CA ILE A 206 7.38 1.47 6.70
C ILE A 206 7.64 2.56 5.67
N ARG A 207 7.39 2.29 4.39
CA ARG A 207 7.55 3.29 3.33
C ARG A 207 6.31 4.18 3.27
N VAL A 208 6.49 5.49 3.44
CA VAL A 208 5.45 6.50 3.30
C VAL A 208 5.47 7.06 1.87
N THR A 209 4.41 6.78 1.11
CA THR A 209 4.14 7.36 -0.19
C THR A 209 2.99 8.36 -0.08
N GLN A 210 3.23 9.61 -0.46
CA GLN A 210 2.22 10.67 -0.52
C GLN A 210 1.60 10.72 -1.92
N ILE A 211 0.27 10.67 -2.00
CA ILE A 211 -0.49 10.52 -3.24
C ILE A 211 -1.29 11.80 -3.55
N PRO A 212 -1.05 12.44 -4.70
CA PRO A 212 -1.84 13.59 -5.16
C PRO A 212 -3.33 13.28 -5.36
N CYS A 213 -4.20 14.26 -5.12
CA CYS A 213 -5.65 14.18 -5.31
C CYS A 213 -6.06 13.74 -6.73
N SER A 214 -5.24 14.06 -7.73
CA SER A 214 -5.39 13.76 -9.16
C SER A 214 -4.75 12.45 -9.61
N SER A 215 -3.98 11.76 -8.75
CA SER A 215 -3.22 10.57 -9.15
C SER A 215 -4.12 9.35 -9.35
N SER A 216 -3.91 8.62 -10.44
CA SER A 216 -4.59 7.36 -10.73
C SER A 216 -4.19 6.21 -9.79
N SER A 217 -3.16 6.41 -8.96
CA SER A 217 -2.72 5.46 -7.92
C SER A 217 -3.54 5.52 -6.62
N ARG A 218 -4.39 6.55 -6.49
CA ARG A 218 -5.23 6.81 -5.32
C ARG A 218 -6.27 5.68 -5.11
N ALA A 219 -6.38 5.21 -3.88
CA ALA A 219 -7.45 4.31 -3.48
C ALA A 219 -8.81 5.04 -3.41
N PRO A 220 -9.93 4.38 -3.75
CA PRO A 220 -11.26 4.95 -3.54
C PRO A 220 -11.51 5.25 -2.05
N PRO A 221 -12.46 6.17 -1.73
CA PRO A 221 -12.81 6.48 -0.34
C PRO A 221 -13.21 5.23 0.46
N ASN A 222 -12.83 5.18 1.74
CA ASN A 222 -13.06 4.08 2.69
C ASN A 222 -12.31 2.75 2.40
N CYS A 223 -11.46 2.70 1.36
CA CYS A 223 -10.59 1.56 1.08
C CYS A 223 -9.30 1.64 1.90
N LEU A 224 -9.20 0.89 3.00
CA LEU A 224 -7.98 0.84 3.83
C LEU A 224 -6.90 -0.05 3.19
N GLN A 225 -7.29 -1.14 2.55
CA GLN A 225 -6.46 -1.87 1.60
C GLN A 225 -6.99 -1.63 0.19
N TYR A 226 -6.09 -1.48 -0.79
CA TYR A 226 -6.46 -1.35 -2.20
C TYR A 226 -5.48 -2.10 -3.10
N HIS A 227 -6.02 -3.01 -3.90
CA HIS A 227 -5.28 -3.89 -4.82
C HIS A 227 -5.68 -3.54 -6.26
N THR A 228 -4.72 -3.49 -7.17
CA THR A 228 -4.92 -3.00 -8.54
C THR A 228 -4.84 -4.08 -9.61
N GLU A 229 -4.60 -5.33 -9.21
CA GLU A 229 -4.13 -6.43 -10.03
C GLU A 229 -5.29 -7.31 -10.56
N TYR A 230 -4.98 -8.19 -11.50
CA TYR A 230 -5.95 -9.12 -12.09
C TYR A 230 -6.33 -10.28 -11.13
N SER A 231 -5.35 -10.77 -10.38
CA SER A 231 -5.47 -11.81 -9.37
C SER A 231 -4.37 -11.56 -8.34
N GLY A 232 -4.66 -11.86 -7.08
CA GLY A 232 -3.76 -11.74 -5.96
C GLY A 232 -4.41 -12.34 -4.71
N THR A 233 -3.81 -12.10 -3.56
CA THR A 233 -4.35 -12.54 -2.26
C THR A 233 -4.53 -11.33 -1.36
N ILE A 234 -5.67 -11.27 -0.68
CA ILE A 234 -5.99 -10.27 0.35
C ILE A 234 -6.04 -10.94 1.71
N ARG A 235 -5.61 -10.22 2.75
CA ARG A 235 -5.44 -10.76 4.11
C ARG A 235 -5.93 -9.77 5.15
N SER A 236 -6.46 -10.29 6.25
CA SER A 236 -6.67 -9.47 7.44
C SER A 236 -5.35 -9.07 8.07
N TYR A 237 -5.26 -7.87 8.65
CA TYR A 237 -4.12 -7.46 9.47
C TYR A 237 -3.80 -8.51 10.56
N ASN A 238 -2.51 -8.64 10.87
CA ASN A 238 -1.90 -9.70 11.69
C ASN A 238 -2.06 -11.16 11.21
N TYR A 239 -2.74 -11.44 10.08
CA TYR A 239 -2.90 -12.81 9.57
C TYR A 239 -1.54 -13.53 9.42
N GLN A 240 -1.42 -14.70 10.04
CA GLN A 240 -0.26 -15.58 9.94
C GLN A 240 -0.73 -17.01 9.65
N ASN A 241 0.02 -17.73 8.81
CA ASN A 241 -0.28 -19.12 8.44
C ASN A 241 0.26 -20.12 9.48
N THR A 242 -0.05 -19.88 10.76
CA THR A 242 0.39 -20.62 11.93
C THR A 242 -0.76 -20.79 12.90
N SER A 243 -0.81 -21.89 13.67
CA SER A 243 -1.81 -22.03 14.73
C SER A 243 -1.57 -21.02 15.84
N GLY A 244 -2.64 -20.36 16.27
CA GLY A 244 -2.64 -19.32 17.29
C GLY A 244 -3.72 -18.27 17.03
N LEU A 245 -3.92 -17.38 18.00
CA LEU A 245 -4.81 -16.26 17.89
C LEU A 245 -4.10 -15.10 17.15
N HIS A 246 -4.47 -14.89 15.89
CA HIS A 246 -3.93 -13.83 15.03
C HIS A 246 -5.00 -12.85 14.52
N GLN A 247 -6.29 -13.14 14.70
CA GLN A 247 -7.37 -12.17 14.53
C GLN A 247 -7.13 -10.93 15.42
N LEU A 248 -7.63 -9.77 14.98
CA LEU A 248 -7.65 -8.53 15.74
C LEU A 248 -9.10 -8.11 15.98
N GLY A 249 -9.42 -7.68 17.20
CA GLY A 249 -10.75 -7.19 17.57
C GLY A 249 -10.98 -5.72 17.16
N GLY A 250 -12.25 -5.33 17.13
CA GLY A 250 -12.73 -3.97 16.86
C GLY A 250 -12.42 -3.45 15.45
N GLN A 251 -12.10 -4.33 14.50
CA GLN A 251 -11.66 -3.94 13.18
C GLN A 251 -12.86 -3.66 12.27
N GLN A 252 -12.92 -2.45 11.71
CA GLN A 252 -13.89 -2.14 10.66
C GLN A 252 -13.20 -1.45 9.50
N TYR A 253 -13.03 -2.17 8.38
CA TYR A 253 -12.41 -1.63 7.17
C TYR A 253 -12.84 -2.36 5.90
N THR A 254 -12.62 -1.69 4.76
CA THR A 254 -12.83 -2.26 3.42
C THR A 254 -11.50 -2.54 2.75
N THR A 255 -11.36 -3.75 2.23
CA THR A 255 -10.35 -4.11 1.23
C THR A 255 -10.98 -4.02 -0.16
N CYS A 256 -10.46 -3.14 -1.00
CA CYS A 256 -10.98 -2.85 -2.32
C CYS A 256 -10.09 -3.43 -3.43
N ILE A 257 -10.70 -3.92 -4.49
CA ILE A 257 -10.01 -4.46 -5.67
C ILE A 257 -10.45 -3.65 -6.90
N ARG A 258 -9.49 -3.07 -7.61
CA ARG A 258 -9.75 -2.24 -8.80
C ARG A 258 -10.31 -3.11 -9.93
N THR A 259 -11.60 -2.97 -10.24
CA THR A 259 -12.20 -3.53 -11.45
C THR A 259 -11.37 -3.13 -12.68
N ARG A 260 -10.80 -4.11 -13.38
CA ARG A 260 -10.04 -3.90 -14.60
C ARG A 260 -10.98 -3.70 -15.80
N GLU A 261 -10.56 -2.92 -16.78
CA GLU A 261 -11.28 -2.75 -18.05
C GLU A 261 -11.54 -4.11 -18.73
N GLY A 262 -12.80 -4.35 -19.13
CA GLY A 262 -13.26 -5.64 -19.68
C GLY A 262 -13.67 -6.70 -18.64
N PHE A 263 -13.56 -6.41 -17.33
CA PHE A 263 -13.92 -7.34 -16.26
C PHE A 263 -15.26 -6.98 -15.61
N CYS A 264 -16.11 -7.99 -15.42
CA CYS A 264 -17.47 -7.84 -14.90
C CYS A 264 -17.69 -8.52 -13.55
N GLY A 265 -17.03 -9.64 -13.27
CA GLY A 265 -17.17 -10.34 -12.00
C GLY A 265 -15.85 -10.55 -11.28
N ILE A 266 -15.92 -11.15 -10.10
CA ILE A 266 -14.77 -11.55 -9.31
C ILE A 266 -15.05 -12.91 -8.63
N LYS A 267 -14.03 -13.76 -8.60
CA LYS A 267 -14.00 -15.03 -7.89
C LYS A 267 -13.11 -14.88 -6.66
N TYR A 268 -13.59 -15.35 -5.50
CA TYR A 268 -12.83 -15.50 -4.26
C TYR A 268 -12.73 -16.98 -3.89
N MET A 269 -11.53 -17.39 -3.45
CA MET A 269 -11.23 -18.70 -2.89
C MET A 269 -10.44 -18.51 -1.59
N SER A 270 -10.60 -19.41 -0.63
CA SER A 270 -9.81 -19.36 0.61
C SER A 270 -8.44 -20.02 0.44
N GLU A 271 -7.40 -19.35 0.91
CA GLU A 271 -6.15 -19.99 1.37
C GLU A 271 -6.27 -20.35 2.86
N HIS A 272 -6.91 -19.48 3.64
CA HIS A 272 -7.32 -19.69 5.03
C HIS A 272 -8.55 -18.84 5.35
N PHE A 273 -9.42 -19.31 6.24
CA PHE A 273 -10.50 -18.52 6.81
C PHE A 273 -10.87 -19.06 8.19
N SER A 274 -10.63 -18.28 9.24
CA SER A 274 -11.26 -18.48 10.56
C SER A 274 -11.56 -17.11 11.15
N LEU A 275 -12.85 -16.82 11.28
CA LEU A 275 -13.40 -15.72 12.05
C LEU A 275 -14.33 -16.31 13.12
N THR A 276 -14.31 -15.72 14.30
CA THR A 276 -14.81 -16.31 15.54
C THR A 276 -16.20 -16.92 15.43
N LYS A 277 -16.31 -18.18 15.86
CA LYS A 277 -17.58 -18.84 16.16
C LYS A 277 -17.35 -20.00 17.12
N GLU A 278 -17.87 -19.88 18.34
CA GLU A 278 -17.62 -20.85 19.42
C GLU A 278 -17.99 -22.29 19.00
N GLY A 279 -17.02 -23.20 19.14
CA GLY A 279 -17.24 -24.64 19.01
C GLY A 279 -17.41 -25.17 17.58
N ASP A 280 -17.12 -24.36 16.56
CA ASP A 280 -17.28 -24.78 15.16
C ASP A 280 -16.24 -25.84 14.75
N ALA A 281 -16.65 -26.83 13.95
CA ALA A 281 -15.74 -27.88 13.47
C ALA A 281 -14.79 -27.31 12.39
N GLN A 282 -13.56 -27.83 12.24
CA GLN A 282 -12.63 -27.34 11.20
C GLN A 282 -13.22 -27.46 9.78
N ASN A 283 -13.03 -26.41 8.96
CA ASN A 283 -13.60 -26.27 7.62
C ASN A 283 -15.14 -26.23 7.61
N SER A 284 -15.74 -25.49 8.53
CA SER A 284 -17.17 -25.23 8.62
C SER A 284 -17.50 -23.82 8.10
N PRO A 285 -17.93 -23.69 6.82
CA PRO A 285 -18.19 -22.40 6.21
C PRO A 285 -19.58 -21.85 6.57
N THR A 286 -19.63 -20.97 7.56
CA THR A 286 -20.86 -20.30 7.99
C THR A 286 -21.12 -19.02 7.18
N SER A 287 -22.39 -18.70 6.93
CA SER A 287 -22.80 -17.44 6.28
C SER A 287 -24.20 -17.02 6.69
N GLY A 288 -24.48 -15.72 6.70
CA GLY A 288 -25.79 -15.14 7.05
C GLY A 288 -25.71 -13.96 8.00
N ASP A 289 -26.71 -13.08 7.94
CA ASP A 289 -26.90 -11.97 8.89
C ASP A 289 -27.32 -12.42 10.29
N GLN A 290 -27.96 -13.59 10.41
CA GLN A 290 -28.34 -14.23 11.67
C GLN A 290 -27.30 -15.25 12.19
N ASP A 291 -26.34 -15.64 11.34
CA ASP A 291 -25.35 -16.66 11.65
C ASP A 291 -23.94 -16.08 11.84
N CYS A 292 -23.74 -14.84 11.40
CA CYS A 292 -22.50 -14.06 11.37
C CYS A 292 -22.83 -12.58 11.67
N ASP A 293 -23.26 -12.31 12.90
CA ASP A 293 -23.64 -10.99 13.42
C ASP A 293 -22.56 -10.31 14.26
N GLU A 294 -21.69 -11.09 14.92
CA GLU A 294 -20.48 -10.65 15.63
C GLU A 294 -19.32 -10.42 14.63
N ASP A 295 -18.49 -11.43 14.38
CA ASP A 295 -17.33 -11.35 13.48
C ASP A 295 -17.65 -11.86 12.06
N PHE A 296 -17.42 -11.03 11.05
CA PHE A 296 -17.70 -11.43 9.67
C PHE A 296 -16.92 -10.66 8.59
N VAL A 297 -16.74 -11.36 7.47
CA VAL A 297 -16.43 -10.74 6.17
C VAL A 297 -17.72 -10.58 5.37
N LEU A 298 -18.02 -9.36 4.93
CA LEU A 298 -19.17 -9.04 4.06
C LEU A 298 -18.69 -8.88 2.61
N ILE A 299 -19.26 -9.70 1.71
CA ILE A 299 -19.06 -9.66 0.26
C ILE A 299 -20.45 -9.75 -0.44
N PRO A 300 -20.97 -8.64 -1.01
CA PRO A 300 -22.27 -8.65 -1.67
C PRO A 300 -22.29 -9.60 -2.88
N THR A 301 -23.27 -10.52 -2.91
CA THR A 301 -23.27 -11.66 -3.84
C THR A 301 -24.41 -11.61 -4.85
N VAL A 302 -24.11 -11.19 -6.09
CA VAL A 302 -25.07 -11.13 -7.20
C VAL A 302 -24.59 -11.86 -8.47
N ASP A 303 -25.52 -12.32 -9.29
CA ASP A 303 -25.25 -12.92 -10.61
C ASP A 303 -24.97 -11.88 -11.71
N LYS A 304 -24.74 -12.33 -12.95
CA LYS A 304 -24.52 -11.45 -14.12
C LYS A 304 -25.69 -10.50 -14.42
N ASN A 305 -26.88 -10.74 -13.88
CA ASN A 305 -28.09 -9.95 -14.08
C ASN A 305 -28.35 -8.99 -12.90
N GLY A 306 -27.55 -9.04 -11.83
CA GLY A 306 -27.74 -8.26 -10.60
C GLY A 306 -28.69 -8.88 -9.59
N ALA A 307 -29.15 -10.12 -9.79
CA ALA A 307 -29.97 -10.83 -8.81
C ALA A 307 -29.11 -11.36 -7.66
N VAL A 308 -29.55 -11.17 -6.42
CA VAL A 308 -28.88 -11.70 -5.22
C VAL A 308 -28.99 -13.22 -5.20
N THR A 309 -27.85 -13.92 -5.05
CA THR A 309 -27.78 -15.40 -5.16
C THR A 309 -27.28 -16.14 -3.92
N LYS A 310 -26.67 -15.44 -2.95
CA LYS A 310 -26.28 -15.99 -1.65
C LYS A 310 -26.46 -14.93 -0.55
N LYS A 311 -26.40 -15.39 0.71
CA LYS A 311 -26.08 -14.56 1.88
C LYS A 311 -24.75 -13.81 1.65
N ASP A 312 -24.60 -12.63 2.24
CA ASP A 312 -23.48 -11.71 1.97
C ASP A 312 -22.44 -11.64 3.09
N ARG A 313 -22.76 -12.02 4.33
CA ARG A 313 -21.81 -12.18 5.44
C ARG A 313 -21.31 -13.62 5.57
N TYR A 314 -20.04 -13.78 5.93
CA TYR A 314 -19.32 -15.05 6.05
C TYR A 314 -18.47 -15.07 7.32
N CYS A 315 -18.50 -16.19 8.07
CA CYS A 315 -17.82 -16.39 9.36
C CYS A 315 -17.56 -17.90 9.62
N GLY A 316 -17.00 -18.25 10.77
CA GLY A 316 -16.62 -19.62 11.11
C GLY A 316 -15.29 -20.05 10.50
N SER A 317 -15.00 -21.35 10.56
CA SER A 317 -13.68 -21.94 10.29
C SER A 317 -13.43 -22.34 8.82
N GLY A 318 -14.21 -21.80 7.88
CA GLY A 318 -14.07 -22.09 6.46
C GLY A 318 -14.78 -21.08 5.56
N PHE A 319 -14.47 -21.10 4.27
CA PHE A 319 -15.10 -20.21 3.29
C PHE A 319 -15.32 -20.91 1.94
N ASN A 320 -16.59 -21.03 1.55
CA ASN A 320 -17.00 -21.64 0.28
C ASN A 320 -16.60 -20.77 -0.92
N GLU A 321 -16.28 -21.38 -2.06
CA GLU A 321 -15.98 -20.63 -3.29
C GLU A 321 -17.12 -19.66 -3.65
N LEU A 322 -16.74 -18.41 -3.91
CA LEU A 322 -17.64 -17.32 -4.17
C LEU A 322 -17.34 -16.70 -5.54
N ILE A 323 -18.38 -16.53 -6.34
CA ILE A 323 -18.37 -15.73 -7.56
C ILE A 323 -19.47 -14.67 -7.40
N THR A 324 -19.12 -13.41 -7.64
CA THR A 324 -20.07 -12.29 -7.62
C THR A 324 -19.78 -11.32 -8.77
N TYR A 325 -20.83 -10.68 -9.27
CA TYR A 325 -20.75 -9.58 -10.25
C TYR A 325 -21.10 -8.23 -9.62
N SER A 326 -21.16 -8.17 -8.28
CA SER A 326 -21.31 -6.91 -7.53
C SER A 326 -20.15 -5.97 -7.83
N LYS A 327 -20.43 -4.68 -7.96
CA LYS A 327 -19.43 -3.62 -8.17
C LYS A 327 -19.71 -2.45 -7.22
N PRO A 328 -18.67 -1.82 -6.63
CA PRO A 328 -17.23 -2.15 -6.72
C PRO A 328 -16.88 -3.53 -6.13
N PHE A 329 -15.72 -4.07 -6.51
CA PHE A 329 -15.20 -5.30 -5.91
C PHE A 329 -14.61 -4.97 -4.54
N GLU A 330 -15.35 -5.31 -3.49
CA GLU A 330 -15.01 -5.03 -2.09
C GLU A 330 -15.14 -6.28 -1.23
N VAL A 331 -14.34 -6.31 -0.17
CA VAL A 331 -14.40 -7.27 0.94
C VAL A 331 -14.32 -6.44 2.22
N ARG A 332 -15.36 -6.48 3.05
CA ARG A 332 -15.45 -5.64 4.26
C ARG A 332 -15.29 -6.53 5.49
N LEU A 333 -14.29 -6.26 6.33
CA LEU A 333 -14.20 -6.91 7.64
C LEU A 333 -14.99 -6.10 8.66
N THR A 334 -15.72 -6.80 9.52
CA THR A 334 -16.15 -6.30 10.83
C THR A 334 -15.73 -7.35 11.86
N THR A 335 -15.00 -6.94 12.88
CA THR A 335 -14.83 -7.71 14.12
C THR A 335 -15.25 -6.88 15.33
N ASP A 336 -15.80 -7.57 16.31
CA ASP A 336 -16.24 -7.08 17.60
C ASP A 336 -15.04 -7.09 18.61
N SER A 337 -15.25 -6.77 19.89
CA SER A 337 -14.18 -6.74 20.91
C SER A 337 -14.35 -7.78 22.04
N VAL A 338 -15.03 -8.90 21.76
CA VAL A 338 -15.51 -9.87 22.75
C VAL A 338 -15.29 -11.31 22.25
N GLU A 339 -14.05 -11.77 22.33
CA GLU A 339 -13.71 -13.16 22.01
C GLU A 339 -14.12 -14.12 23.14
N PRO A 340 -14.84 -15.23 22.87
CA PRO A 340 -15.09 -16.25 23.87
C PRO A 340 -13.78 -16.97 24.23
N SER A 341 -13.48 -17.08 25.52
CA SER A 341 -12.15 -17.46 26.06
C SER A 341 -11.59 -18.85 25.68
N ASN A 342 -12.35 -19.63 24.92
CA ASN A 342 -12.01 -20.95 24.42
C ASN A 342 -11.63 -20.97 22.92
N ASP A 343 -11.85 -19.89 22.17
CA ASP A 343 -11.45 -19.84 20.75
C ASP A 343 -9.97 -19.40 20.62
N GLN A 344 -9.12 -20.32 20.16
CA GLN A 344 -7.66 -20.19 20.20
C GLN A 344 -6.98 -20.37 18.83
N GLU A 345 -7.77 -20.54 17.75
CA GLU A 345 -7.25 -20.70 16.39
C GLU A 345 -7.75 -19.64 15.39
N ASN A 346 -8.41 -18.56 15.82
CA ASN A 346 -8.81 -17.49 14.90
C ASN A 346 -7.61 -16.70 14.39
N ARG A 347 -7.32 -16.92 13.12
CA ARG A 347 -6.18 -16.32 12.40
C ARG A 347 -6.60 -15.15 11.53
N GLY A 348 -7.90 -14.93 11.39
CA GLY A 348 -8.48 -14.13 10.32
C GLY A 348 -8.48 -14.86 8.97
N TYR A 349 -8.48 -14.09 7.88
CA TYR A 349 -8.64 -14.59 6.52
C TYR A 349 -7.41 -14.36 5.63
N SER A 350 -7.20 -15.30 4.71
CA SER A 350 -6.39 -15.12 3.51
C SER A 350 -7.23 -15.59 2.31
N LEU A 351 -7.73 -14.64 1.52
CA LEU A 351 -8.60 -14.91 0.37
C LEU A 351 -7.87 -14.59 -0.92
N ARG A 352 -7.70 -15.60 -1.79
CA ARG A 352 -7.21 -15.39 -3.14
C ARG A 352 -8.36 -14.93 -4.05
N TYR A 353 -8.16 -13.82 -4.75
CA TYR A 353 -9.11 -13.28 -5.71
C TYR A 353 -8.66 -13.49 -7.16
N THR A 354 -9.61 -13.50 -8.10
CA THR A 354 -9.36 -13.49 -9.56
C THR A 354 -10.52 -12.79 -10.26
N GLN A 355 -10.24 -11.74 -11.05
CA GLN A 355 -11.28 -11.04 -11.81
C GLN A 355 -11.79 -11.91 -12.99
N ILE A 356 -13.08 -11.81 -13.30
CA ILE A 356 -13.77 -12.55 -14.36
C ILE A 356 -14.16 -11.58 -15.49
N PRO A 357 -13.82 -11.87 -16.76
CA PRO A 357 -14.27 -11.08 -17.90
C PRO A 357 -15.79 -10.94 -17.97
N CYS A 358 -16.25 -9.93 -18.71
CA CYS A 358 -17.64 -9.81 -19.14
C CYS A 358 -18.02 -10.96 -20.09
#